data_AF-A0A7D8YJS0-F1
#
_entry.id   AF-A0A7D8YJS0-F1
#
_cell.length_a   1.000
_cell.length_b   1.000
_cell.length_c   1.000
_cell.angle_alpha   90.00
_cell.angle_beta   90.00
_cell.angle_gamma   90.00
#
_symmetry.space_group_name_H-M   'P 1'
#
loop_
_entity.id
_entity.type
_entity.pdbx_description
1 polymer ?
#
loop_
_entity_poly.entity_id
_entity_poly.type
_entity_poly.pdbx_seq_one_letter_code
_entity_poly.pdbx_strand_id
1 'polypeptide(L)'
;MDRANNPVGSRDDASTPPPIWPDVASTGNRLVLLAWAAAITELVFGLFCLFGFLTRFGAIGFVVTMLVAIWLTEIGPAVQTGATVLGFLPDRPPFDPGAWNVLLWQFALLMSALALLLLGPGRLSIDHLLFGGFAKGDDDDDD
;
A
#
# COMPACT_ATOMS: atom_id res chain seq x y z
N MET A 1 -18.04 -19.01 3.31
CA MET A 1 -17.07 -17.93 2.97
C MET A 1 -16.11 -18.35 1.84
N ASP A 2 -16.41 -19.41 1.08
CA ASP A 2 -15.47 -19.98 0.10
C ASP A 2 -15.30 -19.18 -1.21
N ARG A 3 -16.04 -18.08 -1.40
CA ARG A 3 -16.02 -17.28 -2.64
C ARG A 3 -15.16 -16.02 -2.58
N ALA A 4 -14.59 -15.68 -1.42
CA ALA A 4 -13.83 -14.44 -1.28
C ALA A 4 -12.54 -14.42 -2.13
N ASN A 5 -11.99 -15.59 -2.45
CA ASN A 5 -10.77 -15.72 -3.26
C ASN A 5 -11.03 -15.61 -4.79
N ASN A 6 -12.30 -15.72 -5.21
CA ASN A 6 -12.74 -15.73 -6.60
C ASN A 6 -13.93 -14.77 -6.82
N PRO A 7 -13.69 -13.44 -6.80
CA PRO A 7 -14.77 -12.45 -6.88
C PRO A 7 -15.50 -12.42 -8.23
N VAL A 8 -14.87 -12.89 -9.32
CA VAL A 8 -15.42 -12.77 -10.69
C VAL A 8 -16.51 -13.81 -11.01
N GLY A 9 -16.77 -14.78 -10.13
CA GLY A 9 -17.76 -15.83 -10.41
C GLY A 9 -17.30 -16.80 -11.52
N SER A 10 -18.12 -17.81 -11.83
CA SER A 10 -17.81 -18.77 -12.91
C SER A 10 -17.78 -18.04 -14.26
N ARG A 11 -16.78 -18.32 -15.09
CA ARG A 11 -16.70 -17.82 -16.46
C ARG A 11 -17.79 -18.43 -17.34
N ASP A 12 -18.04 -17.83 -18.51
CA ASP A 12 -19.03 -18.31 -19.49
C ASP A 12 -18.76 -19.74 -19.99
N ASP A 13 -17.51 -20.21 -19.85
CA ASP A 13 -17.07 -21.57 -20.14
C ASP A 13 -17.24 -22.55 -18.95
N ALA A 14 -17.93 -22.13 -17.90
CA ALA A 14 -18.10 -22.83 -16.62
C ALA A 14 -16.78 -23.15 -15.89
N SER A 15 -15.64 -22.59 -16.31
CA SER A 15 -14.37 -22.73 -15.59
C SER A 15 -14.34 -21.80 -14.36
N THR A 16 -13.80 -22.31 -13.25
CA THR A 16 -13.51 -21.50 -12.07
C THR A 16 -12.25 -20.67 -12.31
N PRO A 17 -12.31 -19.33 -12.20
CA PRO A 17 -11.12 -18.51 -12.35
C PRO A 17 -10.07 -18.86 -11.28
N PRO A 18 -8.77 -18.69 -11.60
CA PRO A 18 -7.71 -18.95 -10.64
C PRO A 18 -7.82 -17.99 -9.45
N PRO A 19 -7.49 -18.43 -8.24
CA PRO A 19 -7.57 -17.61 -7.03
C PRO A 19 -6.62 -16.41 -7.06
N ILE A 20 -7.09 -15.24 -6.59
CA ILE A 20 -6.27 -14.00 -6.51
C ILE A 20 -5.23 -14.09 -5.39
N TRP A 21 -5.55 -14.83 -4.33
CA TRP A 21 -4.67 -15.05 -3.18
C TRP A 21 -4.31 -16.54 -3.06
N PRO A 22 -3.10 -16.86 -2.56
CA PRO A 22 -2.73 -18.23 -2.30
C PRO A 22 -3.66 -18.84 -1.22
N ASP A 23 -4.03 -20.11 -1.40
CA ASP A 23 -5.03 -20.79 -0.56
C ASP A 23 -4.69 -20.76 0.94
N VAL A 24 -3.40 -20.74 1.27
CA VAL A 24 -2.90 -20.61 2.64
C VAL A 24 -3.38 -19.34 3.35
N ALA A 25 -3.69 -18.26 2.63
CA ALA A 25 -4.11 -17.01 3.25
C ALA A 25 -5.56 -16.62 2.96
N SER A 26 -6.24 -17.35 2.06
CA SER A 26 -7.66 -17.17 1.79
C SER A 26 -8.59 -18.12 2.56
N THR A 27 -8.05 -19.13 3.25
CA THR A 27 -8.86 -20.12 3.99
C THR A 27 -9.46 -19.56 5.29
N GLY A 28 -10.76 -19.74 5.49
CA GLY A 28 -11.47 -19.41 6.74
C GLY A 28 -11.57 -17.90 7.03
N ASN A 29 -11.38 -17.50 8.29
CA ASN A 29 -11.45 -16.09 8.72
C ASN A 29 -10.16 -15.28 8.44
N ARG A 30 -9.17 -15.85 7.74
CA ARG A 30 -7.85 -15.22 7.53
C ARG A 30 -7.93 -13.92 6.73
N LEU A 31 -8.79 -13.86 5.71
CA LEU A 31 -9.02 -12.64 4.93
C LEU A 31 -9.61 -11.51 5.79
N VAL A 32 -10.52 -11.85 6.70
CA VAL A 32 -11.10 -10.88 7.64
C VAL A 32 -10.03 -10.36 8.60
N LEU A 33 -9.17 -11.25 9.10
CA LEU A 33 -8.04 -10.86 9.94
C LEU A 33 -7.05 -9.95 9.20
N LEU A 34 -6.74 -10.26 7.94
CA LEU A 34 -5.88 -9.44 7.09
C LEU A 34 -6.50 -8.06 6.81
N ALA A 35 -7.81 -8.00 6.57
CA ALA A 35 -8.53 -6.74 6.40
C ALA A 35 -8.47 -5.87 7.66
N TRP A 36 -8.69 -6.48 8.84
CA TRP A 36 -8.52 -5.78 10.12
C TRP A 36 -7.08 -5.35 10.36
N ALA A 37 -6.10 -6.19 10.05
CA ALA A 37 -4.69 -5.86 10.17
C ALA A 37 -4.32 -4.67 9.28
N ALA A 38 -4.81 -4.62 8.04
CA ALA A 38 -4.62 -3.50 7.13
C ALA A 38 -5.26 -2.21 7.68
N ALA A 39 -6.51 -2.28 8.15
CA ALA A 39 -7.20 -1.12 8.71
C ALA A 39 -6.50 -0.56 9.96
N ILE A 40 -6.04 -1.43 10.87
CA ILE A 40 -5.28 -1.02 12.06
C ILE A 40 -3.93 -0.42 11.66
N THR A 41 -3.25 -1.04 10.68
CA THR A 41 -1.96 -0.55 10.14
C THR A 41 -2.12 0.87 9.59
N GLU A 42 -3.14 1.11 8.76
CA GLU A 42 -3.40 2.45 8.20
C GLU A 42 -3.74 3.47 9.28
N LEU A 43 -4.59 3.11 10.25
CA LEU A 43 -5.02 4.04 11.29
C LEU A 43 -3.87 4.41 12.24
N VAL A 44 -3.15 3.41 12.75
CA VAL A 44 -2.06 3.63 13.71
C VAL A 44 -0.89 4.34 13.06
N PHE A 45 -0.46 3.89 11.88
CA PHE A 45 0.67 4.54 11.19
C PHE A 45 0.29 5.87 10.56
N GLY A 46 -0.98 6.10 10.23
CA GLY A 46 -1.49 7.43 9.84
C GLY A 46 -1.40 8.41 10.97
N LEU A 47 -1.79 8.00 12.18
CA LEU A 47 -1.66 8.84 13.36
C LEU A 47 -0.18 9.14 13.68
N PHE A 48 0.68 8.12 13.57
CA PHE A 48 2.12 8.27 13.80
C PHE A 48 2.77 9.20 12.77
N CYS A 49 2.46 9.05 11.48
CA CYS A 49 2.92 10.00 10.44
C CYS A 49 2.39 11.41 10.69
N LEU A 50 1.13 11.57 11.12
CA LEU A 50 0.53 12.88 11.36
C LEU A 50 1.21 13.64 12.50
N PHE A 51 1.61 12.95 13.57
CA PHE A 51 2.38 13.55 14.67
C PHE A 51 3.90 13.52 14.43
N GLY A 52 4.36 12.92 13.33
CA GLY A 52 5.78 12.81 13.01
C GLY A 52 6.56 11.93 13.99
N PHE A 53 5.96 10.83 14.45
CA PHE A 53 6.57 9.83 15.32
C PHE A 53 6.81 8.52 14.53
N LEU A 54 8.02 7.95 14.58
CA LEU A 54 8.38 6.71 13.86
C LEU A 54 8.01 6.73 12.37
N THR A 55 8.20 7.88 11.72
CA THR A 55 7.62 8.19 10.40
C THR A 55 8.08 7.22 9.30
N ARG A 56 9.32 6.73 9.39
CA ARG A 56 9.85 5.70 8.46
C ARG A 56 9.18 4.34 8.66
N PHE A 57 8.95 3.93 9.90
CA PHE A 57 8.32 2.65 10.19
C PHE A 57 6.85 2.65 9.76
N GLY A 58 6.15 3.77 9.98
CA GLY A 58 4.80 3.98 9.46
C GLY A 58 4.72 3.98 7.93
N ALA A 59 5.70 4.61 7.26
CA ALA A 59 5.79 4.61 5.81
C ALA A 59 5.95 3.19 5.21
N ILE A 60 6.68 2.28 5.87
CA ILE A 60 6.75 0.87 5.44
C ILE A 60 5.35 0.23 5.47
N GLY A 61 4.59 0.47 6.54
CA GLY A 61 3.20 0.01 6.65
C GLY A 61 2.34 0.47 5.47
N PHE A 62 2.42 1.76 5.13
CA PHE A 62 1.71 2.32 3.98
C PHE A 62 2.13 1.75 2.63
N VAL A 63 3.43 1.54 2.41
CA VAL A 63 3.93 0.92 1.18
C VAL A 63 3.32 -0.48 1.03
N VAL A 64 3.31 -1.28 2.10
CA VAL A 64 2.74 -2.63 2.07
C VAL A 64 1.23 -2.59 1.82
N THR A 65 0.48 -1.72 2.51
CA THR A 65 -0.99 -1.65 2.30
C THR A 65 -1.34 -1.19 0.89
N MET A 66 -0.61 -0.21 0.33
CA MET A 66 -0.84 0.24 -1.05
C MET A 66 -0.49 -0.84 -2.09
N LEU A 67 0.59 -1.60 -1.90
CA LEU A 67 0.92 -2.72 -2.78
C LEU A 67 -0.16 -3.82 -2.76
N VAL A 68 -0.64 -4.16 -1.56
CA VAL A 68 -1.74 -5.14 -1.41
C VAL A 68 -3.04 -4.60 -2.03
N ALA A 69 -3.34 -3.31 -1.86
CA ALA A 69 -4.50 -2.68 -2.47
C ALA A 69 -4.44 -2.74 -4.00
N ILE A 70 -3.33 -2.31 -4.61
CA ILE A 70 -3.13 -2.37 -6.07
C ILE A 70 -3.27 -3.81 -6.59
N TRP A 71 -2.72 -4.78 -5.86
CA TRP A 71 -2.89 -6.20 -6.21
C TRP A 71 -4.36 -6.60 -6.18
N LEU A 72 -5.09 -6.28 -5.12
CA LEU A 72 -6.48 -6.73 -4.94
C LEU A 72 -7.47 -6.02 -5.85
N THR A 73 -7.24 -4.77 -6.23
CA THR A 73 -8.21 -3.97 -6.98
C THR A 73 -7.91 -3.90 -8.47
N GLU A 74 -6.64 -3.98 -8.87
CA GLU A 74 -6.23 -3.71 -10.25
C GLU A 74 -5.56 -4.93 -10.89
N ILE A 75 -4.41 -5.35 -10.36
CA ILE A 75 -3.58 -6.39 -11.00
C ILE A 75 -4.22 -7.78 -10.88
N GLY A 76 -4.63 -8.17 -9.68
CA GLY A 76 -5.21 -9.47 -9.38
C GLY A 76 -6.47 -9.75 -10.21
N PRO A 77 -7.46 -8.84 -10.24
CA PRO A 77 -8.63 -8.98 -11.11
C PRO A 77 -8.25 -9.05 -12.59
N ALA A 78 -7.31 -8.22 -13.08
CA ALA A 78 -6.89 -8.25 -14.49
C ALA A 78 -6.24 -9.59 -14.88
N VAL A 79 -5.35 -10.11 -14.04
CA VAL A 79 -4.72 -11.42 -14.23
C VAL A 79 -5.77 -12.53 -14.16
N GLN A 80 -6.73 -12.41 -13.24
CA GLN A 80 -7.80 -13.39 -13.07
C GLN A 80 -8.76 -13.42 -14.26
N THR A 81 -9.05 -12.29 -14.91
CA THR A 81 -9.90 -12.25 -16.10
C THR A 81 -9.14 -12.57 -17.39
N GLY A 82 -7.80 -12.55 -17.35
CA GLY A 82 -6.95 -12.69 -18.54
C GLY A 82 -6.94 -11.44 -19.42
N ALA A 83 -7.60 -10.36 -19.00
CA ALA A 83 -7.62 -9.07 -19.67
C ALA A 83 -6.39 -8.24 -19.25
N THR A 84 -5.19 -8.76 -19.58
CA THR A 84 -3.93 -8.10 -19.21
C THR A 84 -3.15 -7.59 -20.42
N VAL A 85 -2.71 -6.35 -20.35
CA VAL A 85 -1.67 -5.76 -21.22
C VAL A 85 -0.32 -5.91 -20.51
N LEU A 86 0.75 -6.26 -21.24
CA LEU A 86 2.10 -6.52 -20.69
C LEU A 86 2.18 -7.65 -19.63
N GLY A 87 1.15 -8.49 -19.53
CA GLY A 87 1.12 -9.67 -18.66
C GLY A 87 0.66 -9.43 -17.21
N PHE A 88 0.44 -8.18 -16.78
CA PHE A 88 -0.05 -7.87 -15.43
C PHE A 88 -0.91 -6.61 -15.34
N LEU A 89 -0.90 -5.75 -16.36
CA LEU A 89 -1.62 -4.47 -16.35
C LEU A 89 -3.05 -4.67 -16.85
N PRO A 90 -4.09 -4.03 -16.29
CA PRO A 90 -5.44 -4.13 -16.82
C PRO A 90 -5.54 -3.65 -18.28
N ASP A 91 -6.25 -4.39 -19.13
CA ASP A 91 -6.57 -3.96 -20.50
C ASP A 91 -7.62 -2.85 -20.49
N ARG A 92 -7.17 -1.61 -20.74
CA ARG A 92 -7.97 -0.39 -20.73
C ARG A 92 -7.50 0.57 -21.83
N PRO A 93 -8.37 1.45 -22.34
CA PRO A 93 -7.98 2.44 -23.34
C PRO A 93 -6.80 3.29 -22.84
N PRO A 94 -5.66 3.34 -23.55
CA PRO A 94 -4.41 3.91 -23.03
C PRO A 94 -4.47 5.42 -22.77
N PHE A 95 -5.39 6.13 -23.44
CA PHE A 95 -5.51 7.59 -23.37
C PHE A 95 -6.83 8.06 -22.74
N ASP A 96 -7.53 7.19 -21.99
CA ASP A 96 -8.71 7.58 -21.21
C ASP A 96 -8.33 7.75 -19.73
N PRO A 97 -8.15 8.98 -19.23
CA PRO A 97 -7.77 9.21 -17.84
C PRO A 97 -8.78 8.65 -16.83
N GLY A 98 -10.06 8.55 -17.21
CA GLY A 98 -11.11 8.00 -16.35
C GLY A 98 -10.89 6.52 -16.05
N ALA A 99 -10.48 5.75 -17.06
CA ALA A 99 -10.21 4.32 -16.94
C ALA A 99 -8.97 4.01 -16.07
N TRP A 100 -7.99 4.92 -16.03
CA TRP A 100 -6.75 4.73 -15.26
C TRP A 100 -6.77 5.40 -13.88
N ASN A 101 -7.81 6.18 -13.55
CA ASN A 101 -7.87 7.02 -12.36
C ASN A 101 -7.54 6.25 -11.07
N VAL A 102 -8.17 5.09 -10.84
CA VAL A 102 -7.97 4.30 -9.61
C VAL A 102 -6.52 3.81 -9.48
N LEU A 103 -5.98 3.19 -10.52
CA LEU A 103 -4.59 2.71 -10.53
C LEU A 103 -3.59 3.86 -10.35
N LEU A 104 -3.78 4.97 -11.07
CA LEU A 104 -2.89 6.14 -10.98
C LEU A 104 -2.98 6.79 -9.59
N TRP A 105 -4.16 6.85 -8.99
CA TRP A 105 -4.36 7.35 -7.64
C TRP A 105 -3.64 6.48 -6.60
N GLN A 106 -3.82 5.16 -6.64
CA GLN A 106 -3.13 4.23 -5.75
C GLN A 106 -1.60 4.28 -5.95
N PHE A 107 -1.14 4.40 -7.20
CA PHE A 107 0.27 4.54 -7.52
C PHE A 107 0.84 5.86 -6.96
N ALA A 108 0.10 6.97 -7.06
CA ALA A 108 0.50 8.24 -6.46
C ALA A 108 0.64 8.12 -4.94
N LEU A 109 -0.31 7.47 -4.25
CA LEU A 109 -0.24 7.22 -2.81
C LEU A 109 0.96 6.34 -2.43
N LEU A 110 1.24 5.30 -3.21
CA LEU A 110 2.43 4.46 -3.03
C LEU A 110 3.72 5.28 -3.18
N MET A 111 3.82 6.12 -4.21
CA MET A 111 4.98 6.98 -4.42
C MET A 111 5.13 8.02 -3.30
N SER A 112 4.04 8.57 -2.77
CA SER A 112 4.06 9.44 -1.60
C SER A 112 4.56 8.71 -0.35
N ALA A 113 4.11 7.47 -0.12
CA ALA A 113 4.60 6.64 0.99
C ALA A 113 6.09 6.31 0.85
N LEU A 114 6.56 6.00 -0.36
CA LEU A 114 7.99 5.80 -0.64
C LEU A 114 8.80 7.08 -0.43
N ALA A 115 8.26 8.24 -0.82
CA ALA A 115 8.91 9.52 -0.55
C ALA A 115 9.07 9.75 0.96
N LEU A 116 8.04 9.47 1.77
CA LEU A 116 8.13 9.54 3.24
C LEU A 116 9.14 8.54 3.81
N LEU A 117 9.21 7.34 3.25
CA LEU A 117 10.16 6.31 3.68
C LEU A 117 11.61 6.73 3.42
N LEU A 118 11.89 7.24 2.22
CA LEU A 118 13.23 7.60 1.77
C LEU A 118 13.70 8.94 2.33
N LEU A 119 12.85 9.97 2.28
CA LEU A 119 13.16 11.30 2.78
C LEU A 119 13.13 11.35 4.31
N GLY A 120 12.26 10.55 4.92
CA GLY A 120 12.09 10.48 6.37
C GLY A 120 11.25 11.63 6.95
N PRO A 121 11.20 11.72 8.28
CA PRO A 121 10.43 12.74 8.97
C PRO A 121 10.97 14.14 8.71
N GLY A 122 10.11 15.07 8.28
CA GLY A 122 10.50 16.47 8.03
C GLY A 122 11.01 17.20 9.29
N ARG A 123 11.61 18.39 9.11
CA ARG A 123 12.23 19.17 10.22
C ARG A 123 11.28 19.55 11.36
N LEU A 124 9.97 19.53 11.12
CA LEU A 124 8.92 19.81 12.11
C LEU A 124 8.41 18.56 12.85
N SER A 125 8.95 17.38 12.54
CA SER A 125 8.54 16.13 13.20
C SER A 125 9.00 16.07 14.66
N ILE A 126 8.21 15.41 15.50
CA ILE A 126 8.59 15.05 16.86
C ILE A 126 9.84 14.13 16.84
N ASP A 127 9.97 13.27 15.82
CA ASP A 127 11.17 12.47 15.56
C ASP A 127 12.44 13.36 15.44
N HIS A 128 12.37 14.50 14.75
CA HIS A 128 13.51 15.41 14.64
C HIS A 128 13.77 16.18 15.95
N LEU A 129 12.74 16.53 16.71
CA LEU A 129 12.90 17.17 18.03
C LEU A 129 13.54 16.21 19.06
N LEU A 130 13.20 14.92 19.01
CA LEU A 130 13.74 13.89 19.92
C LEU A 130 15.12 13.38 19.49
N PHE A 131 15.41 13.27 18.19
CA PHE A 131 16.65 12.66 17.68
C PHE A 131 17.59 13.61 16.91
N GLY A 132 17.20 14.86 16.66
CA GLY A 132 18.01 15.86 15.92
C GLY A 132 18.84 16.80 16.81
N GLY A 133 18.65 16.76 18.13
CA GLY A 133 19.23 17.71 19.10
C GLY A 133 20.61 17.35 19.66
N PHE A 134 21.55 16.85 18.85
CA PHE A 134 22.95 16.65 19.28
C PHE A 134 23.98 17.30 18.34
N ALA A 135 23.58 18.31 17.56
CA ALA A 135 24.53 19.19 16.89
C ALA A 135 25.05 20.24 17.88
N LYS A 136 26.01 19.80 18.70
CA LYS A 136 27.22 20.51 19.12
C LYS A 136 27.06 22.02 19.35
N GLY A 137 26.88 22.40 20.61
CA GLY A 137 27.46 23.65 21.09
C GLY A 137 28.98 23.49 21.08
N ASP A 138 29.63 24.09 20.07
CA ASP A 138 30.87 24.83 20.30
C ASP A 138 30.34 26.25 20.60
N ASP A 139 30.39 26.86 21.79
CA ASP A 139 31.34 26.79 22.89
C ASP A 139 32.75 26.52 22.41
N ASP A 140 33.28 27.50 21.67
CA ASP A 140 34.67 27.94 21.78
C ASP A 140 34.66 29.47 21.53
N ASP A 141 34.01 30.17 22.48
CA ASP A 141 34.48 31.50 22.90
C ASP A 141 35.73 31.26 23.74
N ASP A 142 36.92 31.25 23.12
CA ASP A 142 38.20 31.40 23.82
C ASP A 142 39.19 32.16 22.90
N ASP A 143 39.41 33.43 23.26
CA ASP A 143 40.54 34.35 22.99
C ASP A 143 41.03 34.65 21.54
#